data_AF-A0A1C2GTE1-F1
#
_entry.id   AF-A0A1C2GTE1-F1
#
_cell.length_a   1.000
_cell.length_b   1.000
_cell.length_c   1.000
_cell.angle_alpha   90.00
_cell.angle_beta   90.00
_cell.angle_gamma   90.00
#
_symmetry.space_group_name_H-M   'P 1'
#
loop_
_entity.id
_entity.type
_entity.pdbx_description
1 polymer ?
#
loop_
_entity_poly.entity_id
_entity_poly.type
_entity_poly.pdbx_seq_one_letter_code
_entity_poly.pdbx_strand_id
1 'polypeptide(L)'
;MKKIYGCLLLALTGQAALAQKFVPQIKSGTEMGYTISLKDQAVAFSLTLSATRDSLKMKWHVEDYGSGNYVMSTKSLQSGIGMHLESPEPNANIELPETETLAFISKDAFKDITQKQEMEFGDVKYVLSKNQLSDIKIGNKQLDVIHAQAANGKTELWILNNPDFPLICKTKNGSEGVDLEIDYIK
;
A
#
# COMPACT_ATOMS: atom_id res chain seq x y z
N MET A 1 49.76 -37.93 -34.86
CA MET A 1 49.10 -37.44 -33.64
C MET A 1 48.97 -35.92 -33.69
N LYS A 2 47.75 -35.39 -33.75
CA LYS A 2 47.33 -34.14 -33.09
C LYS A 2 45.85 -33.89 -33.39
N LYS A 3 45.04 -33.97 -32.34
CA LYS A 3 43.62 -33.61 -32.32
C LYS A 3 43.54 -32.09 -32.21
N ILE A 4 42.65 -31.44 -32.96
CA ILE A 4 42.18 -30.10 -32.63
C ILE A 4 40.66 -30.15 -32.65
N TYR A 5 40.11 -30.37 -31.46
CA TYR A 5 38.74 -30.00 -31.12
C TYR A 5 38.73 -28.50 -30.84
N GLY A 6 37.77 -27.78 -31.40
CA GLY A 6 37.59 -26.35 -31.17
C GLY A 6 36.11 -25.99 -31.16
N CYS A 7 35.36 -26.51 -30.19
CA CYS A 7 34.08 -25.95 -29.79
C CYS A 7 34.32 -24.68 -28.96
N LEU A 8 33.60 -23.60 -29.24
CA LEU A 8 32.69 -22.95 -28.27
C LEU A 8 32.00 -21.74 -28.93
N LEU A 9 30.74 -21.92 -29.30
CA LEU A 9 29.79 -20.84 -29.52
C LEU A 9 29.26 -20.41 -28.15
N LEU A 10 29.78 -19.31 -27.59
CA LEU A 10 29.17 -18.65 -26.44
C LEU A 10 28.09 -17.69 -26.94
N ALA A 11 26.85 -18.20 -27.01
CA ALA A 11 25.68 -17.35 -27.15
C ALA A 11 25.47 -16.57 -25.84
N LEU A 12 25.87 -15.30 -25.85
CA LEU A 12 25.47 -14.31 -24.85
C LEU A 12 23.97 -14.04 -25.00
N THR A 13 23.14 -14.90 -24.41
CA THR A 13 21.74 -14.55 -24.18
C THR A 13 21.71 -13.65 -22.95
N GLY A 14 21.66 -12.34 -23.19
CA GLY A 14 21.25 -11.38 -22.18
C GLY A 14 19.82 -11.70 -21.76
N GLN A 15 19.66 -12.52 -20.71
CA GLN A 15 18.38 -12.61 -20.03
C GLN A 15 18.16 -11.26 -19.36
N ALA A 16 17.34 -10.41 -19.97
CA ALA A 16 16.65 -9.37 -19.23
C ALA A 16 15.83 -10.11 -18.16
N ALA A 17 16.38 -10.20 -16.95
CA ALA A 17 15.61 -10.61 -15.80
C ALA A 17 14.47 -9.61 -15.69
N LEU A 18 13.27 -10.00 -16.15
CA LEU A 18 12.07 -9.26 -15.85
C LEU A 18 12.03 -9.18 -14.32
N ALA A 19 12.22 -7.98 -13.78
CA ALA A 19 12.14 -7.77 -12.34
C ALA A 19 10.76 -8.26 -11.90
N GLN A 20 10.72 -9.39 -11.21
CA GLN A 20 9.47 -9.97 -10.75
C GLN A 20 8.87 -9.01 -9.72
N LYS A 21 7.63 -8.57 -9.95
CA LYS A 21 6.89 -7.78 -8.96
C LYS A 21 6.79 -8.60 -7.68
N PHE A 22 6.95 -7.95 -6.53
CA PHE A 22 6.96 -8.64 -5.24
C PHE A 22 5.86 -8.12 -4.32
N VAL A 23 5.33 -9.03 -3.50
CA VAL A 23 4.41 -8.71 -2.40
C VAL A 23 5.18 -8.90 -1.08
N PRO A 24 5.41 -7.83 -0.29
CA PRO A 24 6.05 -7.95 1.02
C PRO A 24 5.17 -8.73 1.99
N GLN A 25 5.80 -9.46 2.91
CA GLN A 25 5.09 -10.04 4.04
C GLN A 25 4.77 -8.95 5.06
N ILE A 26 3.48 -8.75 5.33
CA ILE A 26 2.99 -7.86 6.38
C ILE A 26 2.60 -8.72 7.58
N LYS A 27 3.22 -8.47 8.74
CA LYS A 27 2.98 -9.20 9.98
C LYS A 27 3.21 -8.28 11.18
N SER A 28 2.86 -8.75 12.38
CA SER A 28 3.17 -8.01 13.61
C SER A 28 4.67 -7.68 13.68
N GLY A 29 5.00 -6.42 13.94
CA GLY A 29 6.37 -5.87 13.90
C GLY A 29 6.77 -5.26 12.57
N THR A 30 5.99 -5.42 11.48
CA THR A 30 6.26 -4.74 10.20
C THR A 30 6.18 -3.23 10.40
N GLU A 31 7.18 -2.52 9.90
CA GLU A 31 7.23 -1.06 9.89
C GLU A 31 7.15 -0.53 8.46
N MET A 32 6.32 0.49 8.27
CA MET A 32 6.03 1.11 6.99
C MET A 32 6.30 2.61 7.10
N GLY A 33 7.02 3.17 6.14
CA GLY A 33 7.23 4.60 6.03
C GLY A 33 6.43 5.16 4.87
N TYR A 34 5.81 6.31 5.10
CA TYR A 34 5.06 7.06 4.12
C TYR A 34 5.56 8.49 4.06
N THR A 35 5.51 9.05 2.86
CA THR A 35 5.50 10.50 2.67
C THR A 35 4.05 10.93 2.47
N ILE A 36 3.53 11.76 3.37
CA ILE A 36 2.21 12.38 3.26
C ILE A 36 2.39 13.79 2.73
N SER A 37 1.82 14.09 1.57
CA SER A 37 1.89 15.38 0.90
C SER A 37 0.55 16.11 0.95
N LEU A 38 0.56 17.36 1.38
CA LEU A 38 -0.60 18.25 1.32
C LEU A 38 -0.13 19.61 0.77
N LYS A 39 -0.60 19.95 -0.44
CA LYS A 39 -0.13 21.14 -1.19
C LYS A 39 1.40 21.10 -1.36
N ASP A 40 2.11 22.10 -0.85
CA ASP A 40 3.57 22.24 -0.95
C ASP A 40 4.33 21.68 0.27
N GLN A 41 3.63 20.96 1.17
CA GLN A 41 4.22 20.36 2.36
C GLN A 41 4.24 18.83 2.24
N ALA A 42 5.34 18.23 2.66
CA ALA A 42 5.51 16.79 2.75
C ALA A 42 6.00 16.43 4.16
N VAL A 43 5.39 15.41 4.76
CA VAL A 43 5.69 14.94 6.11
C VAL A 43 6.01 13.45 6.05
N ALA A 44 7.13 13.06 6.64
CA ALA A 44 7.46 11.66 6.86
C ALA A 44 6.61 11.10 8.00
N PHE A 45 5.88 10.03 7.71
CA PHE A 45 4.94 9.38 8.61
C PHE A 45 5.24 7.89 8.68
N SER A 46 5.58 7.39 9.85
CA SER A 46 5.89 5.96 10.04
C SER A 46 4.77 5.25 10.77
N LEU A 47 4.53 3.99 10.41
CA LEU A 47 3.55 3.10 10.99
C LEU A 47 4.24 1.78 11.41
N THR A 48 4.04 1.34 12.63
CA THR A 48 4.44 0.01 13.10
C THR A 48 3.22 -0.82 13.44
N LEU A 49 3.08 -1.97 12.79
CA LEU A 49 1.94 -2.85 12.93
C LEU A 49 2.10 -3.76 14.15
N SER A 50 1.03 -3.92 14.93
CA SER A 50 0.93 -4.90 16.00
C SER A 50 -0.44 -5.56 15.95
N ALA A 51 -0.48 -6.82 15.51
CA ALA A 51 -1.71 -7.59 15.40
C ALA A 51 -1.99 -8.39 16.67
N THR A 52 -3.26 -8.42 17.09
CA THR A 52 -3.78 -9.37 18.08
C THR A 52 -4.80 -10.29 17.40
N ARG A 53 -5.49 -11.14 18.18
CA ARG A 53 -6.58 -11.97 17.64
C ARG A 53 -7.75 -11.13 17.12
N ASP A 54 -8.06 -10.03 17.80
CA ASP A 54 -9.33 -9.31 17.62
C ASP A 54 -9.14 -7.89 17.05
N SER A 55 -7.91 -7.42 16.94
CA SER A 55 -7.60 -6.06 16.47
C SER A 55 -6.23 -5.95 15.82
N LEU A 56 -6.05 -4.87 15.06
CA LEU A 56 -4.78 -4.43 14.53
C LEU A 56 -4.47 -3.04 15.03
N LYS A 57 -3.38 -2.92 15.77
CA LYS A 57 -2.85 -1.65 16.26
C LYS A 57 -1.79 -1.14 15.29
N MET A 58 -1.87 0.15 14.98
CA MET A 58 -0.89 0.89 14.20
C MET A 58 -0.29 1.96 15.10
N LYS A 59 0.94 1.75 15.56
CA LYS A 59 1.69 2.82 16.22
C LYS A 59 2.18 3.76 15.14
N TRP A 60 1.84 5.04 15.22
CA TRP A 60 2.32 6.06 14.29
C TRP A 60 3.42 6.91 14.93
N HIS A 61 4.31 7.45 14.11
CA HIS A 61 5.29 8.45 14.54
C HIS A 61 5.63 9.43 13.41
N VAL A 62 5.71 10.71 13.79
CA VAL A 62 6.17 11.82 12.97
C VAL A 62 7.27 12.54 13.76
N GLU A 63 8.41 12.78 13.11
CA GLU A 63 9.54 13.51 13.71
C GLU A 63 9.10 14.91 14.18
N ASP A 64 9.59 15.34 15.34
CA ASP A 64 9.27 16.60 16.01
C ASP A 64 7.78 16.86 16.38
N TYR A 65 6.84 16.04 15.92
CA TYR A 65 5.43 16.12 16.27
C TYR A 65 5.03 15.15 17.38
N GLY A 66 5.44 13.88 17.28
CA GLY A 66 5.20 12.88 18.32
C GLY A 66 4.83 11.50 17.81
N SER A 67 4.18 10.71 18.66
CA SER A 67 3.73 9.36 18.35
C SER A 67 2.45 9.03 19.10
N GLY A 68 1.71 8.05 18.61
CA GLY A 68 0.48 7.57 19.21
C GLY A 68 0.07 6.24 18.59
N ASN A 69 -1.17 5.82 18.82
CA ASN A 69 -1.67 4.56 18.28
C ASN A 69 -3.08 4.73 17.73
N TYR A 70 -3.34 4.07 16.62
CA TYR A 70 -4.68 3.75 16.14
C TYR A 70 -4.95 2.27 16.34
N VAL A 71 -6.18 1.91 16.67
CA VAL A 71 -6.62 0.52 16.83
C VAL A 71 -7.81 0.29 15.92
N MET A 72 -7.68 -0.68 15.01
CA MET A 72 -8.74 -1.12 14.11
C MET A 72 -9.27 -2.47 14.59
N SER A 73 -10.59 -2.62 14.64
CA SER A 73 -11.23 -3.91 14.90
C SER A 73 -11.11 -4.84 13.69
N THR A 74 -11.29 -6.15 13.89
CA THR A 74 -11.42 -7.11 12.78
C THR A 74 -12.53 -6.73 11.80
N LYS A 75 -13.61 -6.10 12.28
CA LYS A 75 -14.72 -5.64 11.42
C LYS A 75 -14.31 -4.47 10.54
N SER A 76 -13.57 -3.50 11.07
CA SER A 76 -12.97 -2.42 10.27
C SER A 76 -12.08 -2.97 9.15
N LEU A 77 -11.20 -3.93 9.46
CA LEU A 77 -10.34 -4.56 8.45
C LEU A 77 -11.11 -5.39 7.42
N GLN A 78 -12.21 -6.03 7.83
CA GLN A 78 -13.00 -6.88 6.95
C GLN A 78 -13.88 -6.05 6.01
N SER A 79 -14.61 -5.07 6.54
CA SER A 79 -15.72 -4.39 5.84
C SER A 79 -15.75 -2.87 6.04
N GLY A 80 -14.66 -2.26 6.51
CA GLY A 80 -14.52 -0.81 6.56
C GLY A 80 -14.74 -0.18 5.18
N ILE A 81 -15.39 0.97 5.15
CA ILE A 81 -15.85 1.63 3.93
C ILE A 81 -15.09 2.91 3.62
N GLY A 82 -14.14 3.33 4.45
CA GLY A 82 -13.33 4.53 4.22
C GLY A 82 -12.05 4.56 5.03
N MET A 83 -11.21 5.54 4.76
CA MET A 83 -10.00 5.81 5.56
C MET A 83 -10.27 6.80 6.67
N HIS A 84 -9.61 6.60 7.79
CA HIS A 84 -9.43 7.63 8.80
C HIS A 84 -8.43 8.67 8.28
N LEU A 85 -8.87 9.93 8.19
CA LEU A 85 -8.08 11.06 7.67
C LEU A 85 -7.84 12.15 8.72
N GLU A 86 -8.40 12.01 9.93
CA GLU A 86 -8.21 13.01 10.97
C GLU A 86 -6.74 13.05 11.42
N SER A 87 -6.31 14.24 11.81
CA SER A 87 -4.94 14.44 12.27
C SER A 87 -4.66 13.62 13.53
N PRO A 88 -3.51 12.95 13.62
CA PRO A 88 -3.19 12.14 14.77
C PRO A 88 -2.92 12.98 16.03
N GLU A 89 -3.37 12.48 17.18
CA GLU A 89 -3.16 13.11 18.49
C GLU A 89 -1.97 12.48 19.25
N PRO A 90 -0.87 13.23 19.51
CA PRO A 90 0.28 12.71 20.22
C PRO A 90 -0.08 12.12 21.59
N ASN A 91 0.50 10.97 21.91
CA ASN A 91 0.31 10.21 23.14
C ASN A 91 -1.12 9.63 23.34
N ALA A 92 -1.97 9.66 22.31
CA ALA A 92 -3.28 9.04 22.34
C ALA A 92 -3.27 7.58 21.85
N ASN A 93 -4.26 6.81 22.34
CA ASN A 93 -4.67 5.54 21.77
C ASN A 93 -6.10 5.70 21.25
N ILE A 94 -6.26 5.81 19.94
CA ILE A 94 -7.53 6.09 19.28
C ILE A 94 -8.10 4.79 18.72
N GLU A 95 -9.26 4.38 19.21
CA GLU A 95 -10.05 3.29 18.62
C GLU A 95 -10.80 3.84 17.40
N LEU A 96 -10.56 3.28 16.23
CA LEU A 96 -11.22 3.73 15.01
C LEU A 96 -12.66 3.20 14.93
N PRO A 97 -13.59 3.96 14.33
CA PRO A 97 -14.91 3.46 13.97
C PRO A 97 -14.80 2.17 13.15
N GLU A 98 -15.78 1.26 13.29
CA GLU A 98 -15.81 0.01 12.50
C GLU A 98 -15.92 0.24 10.99
N THR A 99 -16.27 1.45 10.57
CA THR A 99 -16.38 1.88 9.18
C THR A 99 -15.07 2.40 8.61
N GLU A 100 -14.04 2.63 9.44
CA GLU A 100 -12.81 3.30 9.04
C GLU A 100 -11.59 2.38 9.19
N THR A 101 -10.66 2.51 8.26
CA THR A 101 -9.34 1.86 8.28
C THR A 101 -8.22 2.91 8.25
N LEU A 102 -7.00 2.52 8.58
CA LEU A 102 -5.81 3.35 8.43
C LEU A 102 -4.82 2.68 7.49
N ALA A 103 -4.42 3.38 6.43
CA ALA A 103 -3.47 2.92 5.39
C ALA A 103 -3.86 1.66 4.58
N PHE A 104 -4.96 0.99 4.92
CA PHE A 104 -5.50 -0.16 4.17
C PHE A 104 -6.85 0.17 3.57
N ILE A 105 -7.23 -0.49 2.48
CA ILE A 105 -8.66 -0.70 2.21
C ILE A 105 -9.15 -1.94 2.97
N SER A 106 -10.46 -2.16 3.07
CA SER A 106 -10.97 -3.38 3.68
C SER A 106 -10.80 -4.60 2.77
N LYS A 107 -10.85 -5.81 3.35
CA LYS A 107 -10.79 -7.06 2.59
C LYS A 107 -11.95 -7.19 1.62
N ASP A 108 -13.15 -6.73 1.99
CA ASP A 108 -14.32 -6.72 1.12
C ASP A 108 -14.14 -5.75 -0.04
N ALA A 109 -13.63 -4.53 0.19
CA ALA A 109 -13.32 -3.59 -0.89
C ALA A 109 -12.26 -4.15 -1.85
N PHE A 110 -11.21 -4.81 -1.32
CA PHE A 110 -10.19 -5.47 -2.14
C PHE A 110 -10.76 -6.62 -2.97
N LYS A 111 -11.65 -7.43 -2.38
CA LYS A 111 -12.34 -8.49 -3.10
C LYS A 111 -13.21 -7.92 -4.22
N ASP A 112 -13.90 -6.82 -3.97
CA ASP A 112 -14.76 -6.18 -4.97
C ASP A 112 -13.95 -5.64 -6.16
N ILE A 113 -12.87 -4.88 -5.92
CA ILE A 113 -12.04 -4.37 -7.03
C ILE A 113 -11.36 -5.48 -7.83
N THR A 114 -11.04 -6.62 -7.21
CA THR A 114 -10.41 -7.76 -7.91
C THR A 114 -11.40 -8.64 -8.66
N GLN A 115 -12.63 -8.82 -8.15
CA GLN A 115 -13.62 -9.72 -8.75
C GLN A 115 -14.61 -9.00 -9.66
N LYS A 116 -15.03 -7.79 -9.28
CA LYS A 116 -16.02 -6.98 -9.99
C LYS A 116 -15.39 -5.88 -10.84
N GLN A 117 -14.07 -5.66 -10.69
CA GLN A 117 -13.35 -4.54 -11.32
C GLN A 117 -13.82 -3.15 -10.86
N GLU A 118 -14.56 -3.10 -9.76
CA GLU A 118 -15.00 -1.86 -9.12
C GLU A 118 -15.18 -2.07 -7.62
N MET A 119 -15.03 -1.00 -6.84
CA MET A 119 -15.30 -0.96 -5.40
C MET A 119 -15.86 0.41 -5.01
N GLU A 120 -16.57 0.48 -3.89
CA GLU A 120 -16.94 1.73 -3.24
C GLU A 120 -16.12 1.88 -1.96
N PHE A 121 -15.45 3.02 -1.81
CA PHE A 121 -14.60 3.30 -0.65
C PHE A 121 -14.41 4.81 -0.47
N GLY A 122 -14.61 5.33 0.73
CA GLY A 122 -14.59 6.75 1.07
C GLY A 122 -15.63 7.56 0.30
N ASP A 123 -16.83 7.01 0.12
CA ASP A 123 -17.91 7.57 -0.73
C ASP A 123 -17.50 7.81 -2.20
N VAL A 124 -16.43 7.15 -2.65
CA VAL A 124 -15.94 7.20 -4.02
C VAL A 124 -16.05 5.82 -4.66
N LYS A 125 -16.68 5.77 -5.84
CA LYS A 125 -16.64 4.60 -6.71
C LYS A 125 -15.31 4.56 -7.45
N TYR A 126 -14.51 3.53 -7.19
CA TYR A 126 -13.28 3.24 -7.91
C TYR A 126 -13.49 2.12 -8.91
N VAL A 127 -12.86 2.24 -10.08
CA VAL A 127 -12.81 1.22 -11.13
C VAL A 127 -11.37 0.78 -11.34
N LEU A 128 -11.18 -0.49 -11.68
CA LEU A 128 -9.87 -1.03 -11.99
C LEU A 128 -9.31 -0.31 -13.23
N SER A 129 -8.11 0.26 -13.11
CA SER A 129 -7.50 0.99 -14.22
C SER A 129 -7.15 0.05 -15.37
N LYS A 130 -7.31 0.52 -16.61
CA LYS A 130 -6.79 -0.23 -17.78
C LYS A 130 -5.25 -0.26 -17.81
N ASN A 131 -4.62 0.71 -17.16
CA ASN A 131 -3.18 0.80 -17.04
C ASN A 131 -2.72 0.35 -15.64
N GLN A 132 -2.27 -0.89 -15.55
CA GLN A 132 -1.74 -1.50 -14.32
C GLN A 132 -0.21 -1.32 -14.17
N LEU A 133 0.38 -0.39 -14.92
CA LEU A 133 1.77 0.01 -14.70
C LEU A 133 1.85 0.81 -13.39
N SER A 134 2.86 0.49 -12.60
CA SER A 134 3.21 1.20 -11.38
C SER A 134 4.73 1.27 -11.31
N ASP A 135 5.25 2.42 -10.93
CA ASP A 135 6.66 2.68 -10.70
C ASP A 135 7.06 2.56 -9.22
N ILE A 136 6.13 2.17 -8.35
CA ILE A 136 6.37 2.06 -6.91
C ILE A 136 7.37 0.93 -6.64
N LYS A 137 8.48 1.31 -6.01
CA LYS A 137 9.58 0.42 -5.66
C LYS A 137 9.93 0.56 -4.20
N ILE A 138 10.22 -0.55 -3.55
CA ILE A 138 10.84 -0.58 -2.22
C ILE A 138 12.25 -1.12 -2.41
N GLY A 139 13.25 -0.25 -2.21
CA GLY A 139 14.61 -0.51 -2.64
C GLY A 139 14.67 -0.77 -4.16
N ASN A 140 15.25 -1.91 -4.55
CA ASN A 140 15.41 -2.28 -5.97
C ASN A 140 14.30 -3.17 -6.51
N LYS A 141 13.22 -3.39 -5.76
CA LYS A 141 12.15 -4.31 -6.13
C LYS A 141 10.86 -3.54 -6.40
N GLN A 142 10.19 -3.87 -7.50
CA GLN A 142 8.90 -3.28 -7.89
C GLN A 142 7.77 -3.95 -7.12
N LEU A 143 6.90 -3.18 -6.45
CA LEU A 143 5.77 -3.74 -5.74
C LEU A 143 4.72 -4.30 -6.71
N ASP A 144 4.10 -5.41 -6.32
CA ASP A 144 2.87 -5.87 -6.97
C ASP A 144 1.68 -5.11 -6.40
N VAL A 145 1.16 -4.18 -7.19
CA VAL A 145 0.03 -3.32 -6.84
C VAL A 145 -1.03 -3.36 -7.91
N ILE A 146 -2.28 -3.18 -7.48
CA ILE A 146 -3.45 -2.94 -8.28
C ILE A 146 -3.66 -1.44 -8.37
N HIS A 147 -3.82 -0.92 -9.59
CA HIS A 147 -4.16 0.47 -9.82
C HIS A 147 -5.67 0.61 -10.02
N ALA A 148 -6.31 1.42 -9.19
CA ALA A 148 -7.71 1.81 -9.31
C ALA A 148 -7.84 3.33 -9.48
N GLN A 149 -8.82 3.75 -10.26
CA GLN A 149 -9.11 5.17 -10.50
C GLN A 149 -10.57 5.44 -10.14
N ALA A 150 -10.84 6.59 -9.51
CA ALA A 150 -12.21 7.03 -9.27
C ALA A 150 -12.97 7.12 -10.60
N ALA A 151 -14.25 6.74 -10.62
CA ALA A 151 -15.07 6.77 -11.83
C ALA A 151 -15.20 8.19 -12.43
N ASN A 152 -15.00 9.23 -11.61
CA ASN A 152 -14.94 10.64 -12.04
C ASN A 152 -13.56 11.07 -12.58
N GLY A 153 -12.57 10.18 -12.59
CA GLY A 153 -11.21 10.40 -13.08
C GLY A 153 -10.30 11.23 -12.18
N LYS A 154 -10.77 11.69 -11.01
CA LYS A 154 -10.05 12.69 -10.19
C LYS A 154 -8.98 12.06 -9.30
N THR A 155 -9.32 10.97 -8.62
CA THR A 155 -8.47 10.34 -7.61
C THR A 155 -7.98 8.98 -8.10
N GLU A 156 -6.73 8.64 -7.82
CA GLU A 156 -6.12 7.34 -8.16
C GLU A 156 -5.56 6.68 -6.90
N LEU A 157 -5.61 5.35 -6.84
CA LEU A 157 -5.12 4.51 -5.74
C LEU A 157 -4.26 3.37 -6.29
N TRP A 158 -3.10 3.13 -5.69
CA TRP A 158 -2.31 1.92 -5.88
C TRP A 158 -2.34 1.10 -4.60
N ILE A 159 -2.90 -0.09 -4.69
CA ILE A 159 -3.17 -0.96 -3.55
C ILE A 159 -2.30 -2.21 -3.69
N LEU A 160 -1.56 -2.58 -2.66
CA LEU A 160 -0.78 -3.81 -2.64
C LEU A 160 -1.68 -5.02 -2.96
N ASN A 161 -1.23 -5.87 -3.89
CA ASN A 161 -1.94 -7.08 -4.28
C ASN A 161 -1.79 -8.17 -3.18
N ASN A 162 -2.36 -7.89 -2.01
CA ASN A 162 -2.32 -8.74 -0.84
C ASN A 162 -3.72 -8.77 -0.19
N PRO A 163 -4.48 -9.87 -0.34
CA PRO A 163 -5.85 -9.96 0.19
C PRO A 163 -5.94 -9.92 1.72
N ASP A 164 -4.85 -10.23 2.42
CA ASP A 164 -4.83 -10.19 3.89
C ASP A 164 -4.57 -8.78 4.41
N PHE A 165 -3.76 -8.01 3.67
CA PHE A 165 -3.36 -6.64 3.99
C PHE A 165 -3.30 -5.79 2.73
N PRO A 166 -4.45 -5.37 2.19
CA PRO A 166 -4.53 -4.58 0.96
C PRO A 166 -4.13 -3.12 1.26
N LEU A 167 -2.82 -2.94 1.45
CA LEU A 167 -2.18 -1.69 1.82
C LEU A 167 -2.28 -0.68 0.69
N ILE A 168 -2.68 0.55 0.99
CA ILE A 168 -2.62 1.65 0.05
C ILE A 168 -1.16 2.11 -0.01
N CYS A 169 -0.52 1.85 -1.14
CA CYS A 169 0.88 2.19 -1.39
C CYS A 169 1.02 3.60 -1.92
N LYS A 170 0.04 4.09 -2.68
CA LYS A 170 0.06 5.43 -3.22
C LYS A 170 -1.35 5.95 -3.46
N THR A 171 -1.56 7.24 -3.24
CA THR A 171 -2.70 7.98 -3.79
C THR A 171 -2.20 9.08 -4.71
N LYS A 172 -3.08 9.54 -5.59
CA LYS A 172 -2.88 10.77 -6.36
C LYS A 172 -4.18 11.55 -6.41
N ASN A 173 -4.11 12.84 -6.11
CA ASN A 173 -5.28 13.69 -5.87
C ASN A 173 -6.25 13.05 -4.88
N GLY A 174 -5.73 12.56 -3.75
CA GLY A 174 -6.51 11.95 -2.68
C GLY A 174 -7.52 12.93 -2.05
N SER A 175 -8.37 12.38 -1.19
CA SER A 175 -9.38 13.15 -0.46
C SER A 175 -8.75 14.33 0.27
N GLU A 176 -9.44 15.47 0.25
CA GLU A 176 -8.97 16.73 0.87
C GLU A 176 -7.63 17.27 0.33
N GLY A 177 -7.14 16.73 -0.80
CA GLY A 177 -5.86 17.11 -1.39
C GLY A 177 -4.65 16.50 -0.70
N VAL A 178 -4.86 15.47 0.13
CA VAL A 178 -3.81 14.70 0.78
C VAL A 178 -3.40 13.55 -0.14
N ASP A 179 -2.10 13.47 -0.45
CA ASP A 179 -1.52 12.34 -1.14
C ASP A 179 -0.57 11.55 -0.23
N LEU A 180 -0.57 10.24 -0.37
CA LEU A 180 0.33 9.34 0.33
C LEU A 180 1.20 8.58 -0.68
N GLU A 181 2.45 8.34 -0.33
CA GLU A 181 3.35 7.47 -1.09
C GLU A 181 4.19 6.64 -0.12
N ILE A 182 4.25 5.33 -0.33
CA ILE A 182 5.02 4.40 0.48
C ILE A 182 6.51 4.52 0.13
N ASP A 183 7.35 4.70 1.15
CA ASP A 183 8.80 4.82 1.01
C ASP A 183 9.50 3.49 1.31
N TYR A 184 9.07 2.80 2.38
CA TYR A 184 9.65 1.53 2.79
C TYR A 184 8.66 0.60 3.48
N ILE A 185 8.98 -0.69 3.47
CA ILE A 185 8.32 -1.74 4.25
C ILE A 185 9.44 -2.67 4.77
N LYS A 186 9.56 -2.82 6.09
CA LYS A 186 10.61 -3.63 6.74
C LYS A 186 10.08 -4.53 7.84
#